data_AF-A0A9X2BL20-F1
#
_entry.id   AF-A0A9X2BL20-F1
#
_cell.length_a   1.000
_cell.length_b   1.000
_cell.length_c   1.000
_cell.angle_alpha   90.00
_cell.angle_beta   90.00
_cell.angle_gamma   90.00
#
_symmetry.space_group_name_H-M   'P 1'
#
loop_
_entity.id
_entity.type
_entity.pdbx_description
1 polymer ?
#
loop_
_entity_poly.entity_id
_entity_poly.type
_entity_poly.pdbx_seq_one_letter_code
_entity_poly.pdbx_strand_id
1 'polypeptide(L)'
;MKIIASLFLFLFIAFLSTPAIVTVIEKSCDISMFFNMSEEEHHTHKEIKSIVYINNSSYIGFNDEKINNSSLILSENLSKHDNVSASIFSPPPNKA
;
A
#
# COMPACT_ATOMS: atom_id res chain seq x y z
N MET A 1 -37.98 -4.79 -1.52
CA MET A 1 -37.26 -3.68 -0.85
C MET A 1 -36.84 -4.03 0.57
N LYS A 2 -37.76 -4.44 1.48
CA LYS A 2 -37.39 -4.80 2.87
C LYS A 2 -36.35 -5.93 2.99
N ILE A 3 -36.43 -6.97 2.15
CA ILE A 3 -35.49 -8.09 2.18
C ILE A 3 -34.08 -7.64 1.76
N ILE A 4 -33.96 -6.87 0.68
CA ILE A 4 -32.68 -6.34 0.21
C ILE A 4 -32.06 -5.41 1.25
N ALA A 5 -32.86 -4.51 1.83
CA ALA A 5 -32.41 -3.60 2.88
C ALA A 5 -31.98 -4.37 4.14
N SER A 6 -32.70 -5.42 4.51
CA SER A 6 -32.33 -6.28 5.65
C SER A 6 -31.04 -7.06 5.40
N LEU A 7 -30.81 -7.52 4.16
CA LEU A 7 -29.56 -8.19 3.77
C LEU A 7 -28.37 -7.23 3.86
N PHE A 8 -28.49 -6.02 3.33
CA PHE A 8 -27.44 -5.00 3.46
C PHE A 8 -27.22 -4.58 4.91
N LEU A 9 -28.28 -4.43 5.69
CA LEU A 9 -28.18 -4.12 7.12
C LEU A 9 -27.42 -5.22 7.87
N PHE A 10 -27.75 -6.49 7.61
CA PHE A 10 -27.05 -7.62 8.20
C PHE A 10 -25.56 -7.63 7.80
N LEU A 11 -25.26 -7.42 6.52
CA LEU A 11 -23.89 -7.36 6.02
C LEU A 11 -23.09 -6.24 6.71
N PHE A 12 -23.68 -5.06 6.87
CA PHE A 12 -23.04 -3.93 7.55
C PHE A 12 -22.74 -4.24 9.01
N ILE A 13 -23.71 -4.79 9.74
CA ILE A 13 -23.54 -5.13 11.15
C ILE A 13 -22.48 -6.21 11.31
N ALA A 14 -22.50 -7.25 10.47
CA ALA A 14 -21.51 -8.31 10.50
C ALA A 14 -20.10 -7.75 10.22
N PHE A 15 -19.95 -6.93 9.18
CA PHE A 15 -18.66 -6.34 8.81
C PHE A 15 -18.09 -5.45 9.93
N LEU A 16 -18.91 -4.56 10.51
CA LEU A 16 -18.48 -3.65 11.57
C LEU A 16 -18.15 -4.39 12.89
N SER A 17 -18.88 -5.46 13.20
CA SER A 17 -18.65 -6.21 14.45
C SER A 17 -17.55 -7.27 14.34
N THR A 18 -17.06 -7.58 13.15
CA THR A 18 -16.07 -8.65 12.92
C THR A 18 -14.79 -8.47 13.76
N PRO A 19 -14.12 -7.30 13.76
CA PRO A 19 -12.90 -7.14 14.57
C PRO A 19 -13.20 -7.32 16.07
N ALA A 20 -14.32 -6.77 16.55
CA ALA A 20 -14.71 -6.86 17.96
C ALA A 20 -15.00 -8.31 18.39
N ILE A 21 -15.70 -9.10 17.57
CA ILE A 21 -15.99 -10.50 17.86
C ILE A 21 -14.69 -11.32 17.88
N VAL A 22 -13.81 -11.10 16.90
CA VAL A 22 -12.51 -11.79 16.80
C VAL A 22 -11.64 -11.49 18.03
N THR A 23 -11.57 -10.24 18.49
CA THR A 23 -10.82 -9.85 19.70
C THR A 23 -11.37 -10.51 20.97
N VAL A 24 -12.68 -10.74 21.05
CA VAL A 24 -13.30 -11.41 22.20
C VAL A 24 -13.00 -12.91 22.20
N ILE A 25 -13.00 -13.55 21.03
CA ILE A 25 -12.68 -14.99 20.91
C ILE A 25 -11.20 -15.24 21.15
N GLU A 26 -10.33 -14.43 20.54
CA GLU A 26 -8.89 -14.60 20.60
C GLU A 26 -8.19 -13.25 20.81
N LYS A 27 -7.82 -13.00 22.07
CA LYS A 27 -7.16 -11.75 22.50
C LYS A 27 -5.79 -11.50 21.84
N SER A 28 -5.19 -12.54 21.28
CA SER A 28 -3.87 -12.50 20.64
C SER A 28 -3.96 -12.36 19.11
N CYS A 29 -5.16 -12.33 18.54
CA CYS A 29 -5.35 -12.16 17.10
C CYS A 29 -5.03 -10.73 16.67
N ASP A 30 -4.21 -10.60 15.62
CA ASP A 30 -3.85 -9.30 15.05
C ASP A 30 -5.02 -8.72 14.22
N ILE A 31 -5.60 -7.64 14.72
CA ILE A 31 -6.69 -6.89 14.07
C ILE A 31 -6.21 -5.55 13.46
N SER A 32 -4.91 -5.27 13.50
CA SER A 32 -4.34 -3.99 13.06
C SER A 32 -4.70 -3.64 11.62
N MET A 33 -4.78 -4.64 10.74
CA MET A 33 -5.16 -4.47 9.33
C MET A 33 -6.55 -3.84 9.14
N PHE A 34 -7.53 -4.16 10.01
CA PHE A 34 -8.89 -3.63 9.90
C PHE A 34 -8.97 -2.14 10.29
N PHE A 35 -8.08 -1.67 11.17
CA PHE A 35 -8.03 -0.27 11.60
C PHE A 35 -7.08 0.57 10.73
N ASN A 36 -5.95 0.00 10.32
CA ASN A 36 -4.95 0.67 9.49
C ASN A 36 -5.53 1.12 8.14
N MET A 37 -6.41 0.32 7.53
CA MET A 37 -7.05 0.69 6.26
C MET A 37 -8.01 1.88 6.38
N SER A 38 -8.55 2.15 7.57
CA SER A 38 -9.41 3.32 7.81
C SER A 38 -8.63 4.61 8.04
N GLU A 39 -7.37 4.53 8.48
CA GLU A 39 -6.54 5.71 8.77
C GLU A 39 -5.90 6.27 7.50
N GLU A 40 -5.55 5.41 6.54
CA GLU A 40 -5.00 5.78 5.23
C GLU A 40 -5.94 6.69 4.41
N GLU A 41 -7.26 6.50 4.52
CA GLU A 41 -8.25 7.33 3.81
C GLU A 41 -8.22 8.81 4.25
N HIS A 42 -7.85 9.11 5.49
CA HIS A 42 -7.80 10.49 5.99
C HIS A 42 -6.58 11.26 5.45
N HIS A 43 -5.52 10.57 5.00
CA HIS A 43 -4.32 11.16 4.41
C HIS A 43 -4.38 11.26 2.88
N THR A 44 -5.14 10.40 2.21
CA THR A 44 -5.20 10.30 0.74
C THR A 44 -6.08 11.36 0.05
N HIS A 45 -7.01 12.00 0.76
CA HIS A 45 -7.81 13.11 0.19
C HIS A 45 -6.97 14.32 -0.27
N LYS A 46 -5.71 14.40 0.16
CA LYS A 46 -4.77 15.45 -0.29
C LYS A 46 -4.13 15.13 -1.64
N GLU A 47 -4.04 13.86 -2.02
CA GLU A 47 -3.26 13.41 -3.18
C GLU A 47 -4.12 13.15 -4.42
N ILE A 48 -5.40 12.78 -4.26
CA ILE A 48 -6.28 12.45 -5.41
C ILE A 48 -6.51 13.64 -6.35
N LYS A 49 -6.39 14.88 -5.86
CA LYS A 49 -6.52 16.09 -6.70
C LYS A 49 -5.41 16.21 -7.75
N SER A 50 -4.21 15.66 -7.51
CA SER A 50 -3.11 15.72 -8.49
C SER A 50 -3.28 14.66 -9.58
N ILE A 51 -3.81 13.49 -9.24
CA ILE A 51 -4.05 12.37 -10.17
C ILE A 51 -5.10 12.73 -11.24
N VAL A 52 -6.16 13.46 -10.86
CA VAL A 52 -7.20 13.90 -11.82
C VAL A 52 -6.62 14.87 -12.87
N TYR A 53 -5.63 15.69 -12.51
CA TYR A 53 -4.97 16.58 -13.46
C TYR A 53 -4.03 15.81 -14.41
N ILE A 54 -3.38 14.76 -13.92
CA ILE A 54 -2.50 13.87 -14.70
C ILE A 54 -3.32 13.01 -15.68
N ASN A 55 -4.50 12.53 -15.28
CA ASN A 55 -5.36 11.69 -16.12
C ASN A 55 -5.89 12.39 -17.38
N ASN A 56 -5.98 13.72 -17.37
CA ASN A 56 -6.37 14.50 -18.55
C ASN A 56 -5.21 14.73 -19.53
N SER A 57 -3.96 14.35 -19.22
CA SER A 57 -2.83 14.45 -20.16
C SER A 57 -2.32 13.09 -20.66
N SER A 58 -2.82 11.98 -20.12
CA SER A 58 -2.25 10.64 -20.30
C SER A 58 -2.98 9.74 -21.29
N TYR A 59 -3.85 10.26 -22.15
CA TYR A 59 -4.40 9.53 -23.30
C TYR A 59 -3.38 9.30 -24.45
N ILE A 60 -2.08 9.25 -24.13
CA ILE A 60 -1.03 8.79 -25.03
C ILE A 60 -0.86 7.30 -24.75
N GLY A 61 -1.55 6.49 -25.56
CA GLY A 61 -1.60 5.04 -25.42
C GLY A 61 -0.21 4.40 -25.45
N PHE A 62 0.09 3.63 -24.42
CA PHE A 62 1.21 2.69 -24.43
C PHE A 62 0.83 1.53 -25.37
N ASN A 63 1.26 1.63 -26.62
CA ASN A 63 1.34 0.48 -27.50
C ASN A 63 2.53 -0.38 -27.04
N ASP A 64 2.24 -1.62 -26.64
CA ASP A 64 3.25 -2.65 -26.37
C ASP A 64 3.96 -3.04 -27.68
N GLU A 65 4.88 -2.19 -28.14
CA GLU A 65 5.83 -2.55 -29.19
C GLU A 65 7.05 -3.22 -28.55
N LYS A 66 6.98 -4.56 -28.54
CA LYS A 66 8.09 -5.52 -28.64
C LYS A 66 9.49 -4.88 -28.48
N ILE A 67 10.01 -4.89 -27.25
CA ILE A 67 11.35 -4.40 -26.91
C ILE A 67 12.38 -5.21 -27.71
N ASN A 68 12.89 -4.60 -28.79
CA ASN A 68 13.97 -5.16 -29.60
C ASN A 68 15.33 -4.75 -29.02
N ASN A 69 16.16 -5.78 -28.80
CA ASN A 69 17.62 -5.82 -28.68
C ASN A 69 18.31 -4.76 -27.81
N SER A 70 18.80 -5.23 -26.67
CA SER A 70 19.73 -4.55 -25.75
C SER A 70 20.84 -3.79 -26.49
N SER A 71 20.78 -2.46 -26.47
CA SER A 71 21.95 -1.63 -26.72
C SER A 71 22.83 -1.61 -25.48
N LEU A 72 24.16 -1.66 -25.69
CA LEU A 72 25.13 -1.47 -24.62
C LEU A 72 24.93 -0.09 -24.00
N ILE A 73 24.61 -0.03 -22.71
CA ILE A 73 24.50 1.23 -21.97
C ILE A 73 25.92 1.80 -21.81
N LEU A 74 26.28 2.75 -22.67
CA LEU A 74 27.48 3.57 -22.52
C LEU A 74 27.12 4.79 -21.66
N SER A 75 27.13 4.61 -20.34
CA SER A 75 26.97 5.70 -19.39
C SER A 75 28.31 6.42 -19.18
N GLU A 76 28.51 7.56 -19.83
CA GLU A 76 29.72 8.39 -19.70
C GLU A 76 29.84 9.07 -18.33
N ASN A 77 28.75 9.15 -17.56
CA ASN A 77 28.73 9.75 -16.23
C ASN A 77 28.12 8.78 -15.20
N LEU A 78 28.87 7.72 -14.85
CA LEU A 78 28.66 7.05 -13.57
C LEU A 78 29.34 7.89 -12.50
N SER A 79 28.63 8.90 -11.97
CA SER A 79 29.05 9.57 -10.75
C SER A 79 29.04 8.53 -9.64
N LYS A 80 30.21 7.98 -9.35
CA LYS A 80 30.44 7.04 -8.25
C LYS A 80 30.14 7.82 -6.97
N HIS A 81 28.96 7.62 -6.41
CA HIS A 81 28.69 8.07 -5.06
C HIS A 81 29.43 7.12 -4.13
N ASP A 82 30.34 7.64 -3.31
CA ASP A 82 30.99 6.84 -2.29
C ASP A 82 29.91 6.21 -1.42
N ASN A 83 30.01 4.89 -1.24
CA ASN A 83 29.13 4.14 -0.35
C ASN A 83 29.27 4.75 1.05
N VAL A 84 28.33 5.61 1.43
CA VAL A 84 28.11 5.99 2.83
C VAL A 84 27.42 4.81 3.50
N SER A 85 28.07 3.65 3.53
CA SER A 85 27.73 2.62 4.49
C SER A 85 28.30 3.10 5.81
N ALA A 86 27.47 3.74 6.64
CA ALA A 86 27.77 3.81 8.05
C ALA A 86 28.00 2.37 8.51
N SER A 87 29.19 2.04 9.01
CA SER A 87 29.45 0.74 9.61
C SER A 87 28.67 0.68 10.92
N ILE A 88 27.37 0.42 10.83
CA ILE A 88 26.52 0.26 12.01
C ILE A 88 26.83 -1.13 12.56
N PHE A 89 27.85 -1.20 13.42
CA PHE A 89 28.15 -2.40 14.19
C PHE A 89 27.25 -2.40 15.42
N SER A 90 26.04 -2.94 15.29
CA SER A 90 25.21 -3.23 16.46
C SER A 90 25.78 -4.45 17.18
N PRO A 91 26.03 -4.38 18.50
CA PRO A 91 26.48 -5.54 19.25
C PRO A 91 25.40 -6.63 19.26
N PRO A 92 25.77 -7.91 19.36
CA PRO A 92 24.81 -9.00 19.42
C PRO A 92 23.88 -8.84 20.62
N PRO A 93 22.58 -9.20 20.49
CA PRO A 93 21.64 -9.12 21.61
C PRO A 93 22.11 -10.01 22.77
N ASN A 94 21.97 -9.52 24.01
CA ASN A 94 22.25 -10.32 25.20
C ASN A 94 21.39 -11.59 25.18
N LYS A 95 22.03 -12.75 25.38
CA LYS A 95 21.32 -14.02 25.55
C LYS A 95 20.57 -13.96 26.87
N ALA A 96 19.24 -14.05 26.79
CA ALA A 96 18.34 -14.20 27.92
C ALA A 96 18.62 -15.51 28.68
#